data_AF-A0A3A5QPE1-F1
#
_entry.id   AF-A0A3A5QPE1-F1
#
_cell.length_a   1.000
_cell.length_b   1.000
_cell.length_c   1.000
_cell.angle_alpha   90.00
_cell.angle_beta   90.00
_cell.angle_gamma   90.00
#
_symmetry.space_group_name_H-M   'P 1'
#
loop_
_entity.id
_entity.type
_entity.pdbx_description
1 polymer ?
#
loop_
_entity_poly.entity_id
_entity_poly.type
_entity_poly.pdbx_seq_one_letter_code
_entity_poly.pdbx_strand_id
1 'polypeptide(L)'
;MPKAEEDIQKDKEKLLDSLKECSGIVTFACEKVGLSRQTFYRWYREDAEFKERADAINELQIDIAEASLLKKIQKGDTTAIIFYLKTKGKSRGYTERKEIVAPDGVGVQVTSKDFDVSKLSEEERKVLLGIAEKQDKAAKE
;
A
#
# COMPACT_ATOMS: atom_id res chain seq x y z
N MET A 1 -1.82 -22.40 37.42
CA MET A 1 -1.14 -21.11 37.27
C MET A 1 -1.53 -20.53 35.91
N PRO A 2 -2.43 -19.53 35.84
CA PRO A 2 -2.87 -18.87 34.60
C PRO A 2 -2.21 -17.49 34.33
N LYS A 3 -1.24 -17.06 35.17
CA LYS A 3 -0.73 -15.67 35.18
C LYS A 3 -0.06 -15.22 33.88
N ALA A 4 0.54 -16.13 33.09
CA ALA A 4 1.29 -15.76 31.89
C ALA A 4 0.42 -15.31 30.72
N GLU A 5 -0.77 -15.90 30.54
CA GLU A 5 -1.68 -15.52 29.45
C GLU A 5 -2.35 -14.17 29.72
N GLU A 6 -2.68 -13.90 30.97
CA GLU A 6 -3.29 -12.64 31.40
C GLU A 6 -2.34 -11.45 31.23
N ASP A 7 -1.04 -11.66 31.47
CA ASP A 7 -0.01 -10.64 31.27
C ASP A 7 0.23 -10.35 29.78
N ILE A 8 0.23 -11.40 28.93
CA ILE A 8 0.32 -11.24 27.47
C ILE A 8 -0.88 -10.45 26.93
N GLN A 9 -2.09 -10.74 27.42
CA GLN A 9 -3.28 -10.00 26.98
C GLN A 9 -3.20 -8.53 27.39
N LYS A 10 -2.77 -8.23 28.63
CA LYS A 10 -2.57 -6.84 29.08
C LYS A 10 -1.57 -6.09 28.21
N ASP A 11 -0.49 -6.74 27.79
CA ASP A 11 0.52 -6.11 26.93
C ASP A 11 0.03 -5.91 25.49
N LYS A 12 -0.81 -6.80 24.97
CA LYS A 12 -1.52 -6.59 23.69
C LYS A 12 -2.44 -5.37 23.76
N GLU A 13 -3.25 -5.24 24.81
CA GLU A 13 -4.14 -4.08 24.98
C GLU A 13 -3.36 -2.78 25.05
N LYS A 14 -2.31 -2.71 25.90
CA LYS A 14 -1.44 -1.54 25.98
C LYS A 14 -0.82 -1.17 24.63
N LEU A 15 -0.41 -2.17 23.86
CA LEU A 15 0.19 -1.93 22.55
C LEU A 15 -0.84 -1.39 21.55
N LEU A 16 -2.09 -1.87 21.58
CA LEU A 16 -3.17 -1.34 20.73
C LEU A 16 -3.55 0.09 21.11
N ASP A 17 -3.64 0.40 22.40
CA ASP A 17 -3.90 1.76 22.87
C ASP A 17 -2.78 2.71 22.45
N SER A 18 -1.53 2.29 22.63
CA SER A 18 -0.35 3.02 22.17
C SER A 18 -0.34 3.19 20.65
N LEU A 19 -0.76 2.16 19.89
CA LEU A 19 -0.86 2.23 18.43
C LEU A 19 -1.88 3.28 17.97
N LYS A 20 -3.01 3.38 18.67
CA LYS A 20 -4.03 4.40 18.40
C LYS A 20 -3.51 5.81 18.69
N GLU A 21 -2.82 6.00 19.82
CA GLU A 21 -2.22 7.29 20.18
C GLU A 21 -1.09 7.70 19.22
N CYS A 22 -0.32 6.73 18.74
CA CYS A 22 0.75 6.93 17.76
C CYS A 22 0.26 6.94 16.31
N SER A 23 -1.05 7.05 16.07
CA SER A 23 -1.65 7.13 14.72
C SER A 23 -1.22 5.97 13.81
N GLY A 24 -1.22 4.73 14.32
CA GLY A 24 -0.86 3.54 13.54
C GLY A 24 0.64 3.30 13.37
N ILE A 25 1.50 4.18 13.88
CA ILE A 25 2.96 4.02 13.71
C ILE A 25 3.49 2.96 14.69
N VAL A 26 3.64 1.73 14.20
CA VAL A 26 4.09 0.55 14.98
C VAL A 26 5.39 0.81 15.74
N THR A 27 6.37 1.48 15.12
CA THR A 27 7.66 1.78 15.77
C THR A 27 7.48 2.60 17.04
N PHE A 28 6.76 3.73 16.96
CA PHE A 28 6.52 4.60 18.11
C PHE A 28 5.65 3.93 19.17
N ALA A 29 4.64 3.18 18.72
CA ALA A 29 3.76 2.45 19.62
C ALA A 29 4.54 1.42 20.47
N CYS A 30 5.42 0.66 19.81
CA CYS A 30 6.29 -0.34 20.42
C CYS A 30 7.31 0.28 21.39
N GLU A 31 7.98 1.37 20.98
CA GLU A 31 8.92 2.11 21.83
C GLU A 31 8.25 2.65 23.10
N LYS A 32 7.02 3.18 22.95
CA LYS A 32 6.27 3.75 24.07
C LYS A 32 5.86 2.72 25.13
N VAL A 33 5.55 1.48 24.72
CA VAL A 33 5.17 0.40 25.65
C VAL A 33 6.35 -0.49 26.05
N GLY A 34 7.55 -0.25 25.51
CA GLY A 34 8.75 -1.06 25.79
C GLY A 34 8.73 -2.45 25.15
N LEU A 35 7.98 -2.64 24.06
CA LEU A 35 7.91 -3.91 23.33
C LEU A 35 8.70 -3.84 22.02
N SER A 36 9.15 -5.00 21.54
CA SER A 36 9.79 -5.09 20.23
C SER A 36 8.77 -5.07 19.09
N ARG A 37 9.14 -4.51 17.94
CA ARG A 37 8.32 -4.63 16.71
C ARG A 37 8.10 -6.10 16.29
N GLN A 38 9.04 -6.98 16.61
CA GLN A 38 8.87 -8.42 16.35
C GLN A 38 7.70 -8.99 17.16
N THR A 39 7.50 -8.53 18.40
CA THR A 39 6.36 -8.90 19.24
C THR A 39 5.04 -8.52 18.57
N PHE A 40 4.95 -7.29 18.05
CA PHE A 40 3.79 -6.83 17.29
C PHE A 40 3.50 -7.76 16.10
N TYR A 41 4.47 -7.99 15.22
CA TYR A 41 4.27 -8.83 14.03
C TYR A 41 4.04 -10.32 14.34
N ARG A 42 4.47 -10.79 15.52
CA ARG A 42 4.11 -12.12 16.01
C ARG A 42 2.62 -12.17 16.34
N TRP A 43 2.14 -11.27 17.19
CA TRP A 43 0.72 -11.20 17.55
C TRP A 43 -0.17 -10.93 16.34
N TYR A 44 0.25 -10.04 15.44
CA TYR A 44 -0.47 -9.76 14.20
C TYR A 44 -0.65 -11.00 13.29
N ARG A 45 0.24 -11.99 13.37
CA ARG A 45 0.15 -13.24 12.58
C ARG A 45 -0.59 -14.35 13.31
N GLU A 46 -0.44 -14.42 14.63
CA GLU A 46 -0.88 -15.54 15.45
C GLU A 46 -2.24 -15.29 16.12
N ASP A 47 -2.66 -14.03 16.25
CA ASP A 47 -3.89 -13.61 16.91
C ASP A 47 -4.77 -12.79 15.96
N ALA A 48 -5.88 -13.42 15.52
CA ALA A 48 -6.81 -12.82 14.58
C ALA A 48 -7.54 -11.60 15.16
N GLU A 49 -7.85 -11.59 16.45
CA GLU A 49 -8.54 -10.46 17.10
C GLU A 49 -7.60 -9.26 17.23
N PHE A 50 -6.36 -9.51 17.65
CA PHE A 50 -5.33 -8.46 17.70
C PHE A 50 -5.09 -7.86 16.31
N LYS A 51 -5.01 -8.71 15.28
CA LYS A 51 -4.86 -8.29 13.89
C LYS A 51 -6.01 -7.39 13.46
N GLU A 52 -7.25 -7.81 13.66
CA GLU A 52 -8.44 -7.04 13.27
C GLU A 52 -8.46 -5.66 13.93
N ARG A 53 -8.12 -5.59 15.23
CA ARG A 53 -8.05 -4.32 15.96
C ARG A 53 -6.90 -3.43 15.48
N ALA A 54 -5.74 -4.00 15.17
CA ALA A 54 -4.62 -3.26 14.60
C ALA A 54 -4.94 -2.73 13.20
N ASP A 55 -5.61 -3.53 12.36
CA ASP A 55 -6.06 -3.13 11.02
C ASP A 55 -7.09 -1.99 11.12
N ALA A 56 -8.06 -2.07 12.03
CA ALA A 56 -9.03 -1.00 12.27
C ALA A 56 -8.37 0.33 12.69
N ILE A 57 -7.28 0.28 13.47
CA ILE A 57 -6.51 1.48 13.83
C ILE A 57 -5.78 2.05 12.59
N ASN A 58 -5.26 1.19 11.72
CA ASN A 58 -4.59 1.63 10.49
C ASN A 58 -5.59 2.25 9.49
N GLU A 59 -6.81 1.74 9.38
CA GLU A 59 -7.86 2.37 8.57
C GLU A 59 -8.16 3.81 9.04
N LEU A 60 -8.22 4.02 10.36
CA LEU A 60 -8.37 5.37 10.92
C LEU A 60 -7.21 6.30 10.54
N GLN A 61 -5.98 5.77 10.43
CA GLN A 61 -4.83 6.54 9.97
C GLN A 61 -5.00 7.00 8.51
N ILE A 62 -5.57 6.13 7.67
CA ILE A 62 -5.90 6.47 6.28
C ILE A 62 -6.93 7.60 6.24
N ASP A 63 -8.00 7.51 7.03
CA ASP A 63 -9.02 8.57 7.14
C ASP A 63 -8.41 9.93 7.52
N ILE A 64 -7.48 9.95 8.48
CA ILE A 64 -6.77 11.17 8.90
C ILE A 64 -5.94 11.75 7.75
N ALA A 65 -5.26 10.90 6.98
CA ALA A 65 -4.49 11.31 5.82
C ALA A 65 -5.41 11.88 4.73
N GLU A 66 -6.56 11.25 4.46
CA GLU A 66 -7.56 11.73 3.51
C GLU A 66 -8.12 13.09 3.92
N ALA A 67 -8.52 13.24 5.19
CA ALA A 67 -9.01 14.51 5.72
C ALA A 67 -7.94 15.63 5.61
N SER A 68 -6.68 15.30 5.87
CA SER A 68 -5.55 16.23 5.75
C SER A 68 -5.29 16.63 4.29
N LEU A 69 -5.37 15.67 3.36
CA LEU A 69 -5.27 15.91 1.92
C LEU A 69 -6.38 16.86 1.44
N LEU A 70 -7.62 16.61 1.84
CA LEU A 70 -8.76 17.45 1.48
C LEU A 70 -8.63 18.88 2.04
N LYS A 71 -8.14 19.04 3.27
CA LYS A 71 -7.85 20.36 3.85
C LYS A 71 -6.79 21.13 3.05
N LYS A 72 -5.75 20.45 2.56
CA LYS A 72 -4.73 21.07 1.70
C LYS A 72 -5.31 21.48 0.34
N ILE A 73 -6.16 20.64 -0.24
CA ILE A 73 -6.88 20.93 -1.50
C ILE A 73 -7.74 22.19 -1.34
N GLN A 74 -8.49 22.32 -0.24
CA GLN A 74 -9.31 23.51 0.04
C GLN A 74 -8.48 24.79 0.17
N LYS A 75 -7.22 24.68 0.60
CA LYS A 75 -6.26 25.80 0.69
C LYS A 75 -5.54 26.10 -0.63
N GLY A 76 -5.87 25.39 -1.71
CA GLY A 76 -5.27 25.62 -3.03
C GLY A 76 -3.89 24.98 -3.22
N ASP A 77 -3.53 23.96 -2.43
CA ASP A 77 -2.28 23.22 -2.65
C ASP A 77 -2.33 22.47 -4.00
N THR A 78 -1.63 23.01 -5.00
CA THR A 78 -1.61 22.52 -6.37
C THR A 78 -1.17 21.05 -6.45
N THR A 79 -0.18 20.65 -5.65
CA THR A 79 0.35 19.28 -5.65
C THR A 79 -0.70 18.30 -5.11
N ALA A 80 -1.37 18.65 -4.01
CA ALA A 80 -2.45 17.85 -3.44
C ALA A 80 -3.63 17.72 -4.42
N ILE A 81 -4.00 18.81 -5.10
CA ILE A 81 -5.06 18.81 -6.13
C ILE A 81 -4.70 17.86 -7.28
N ILE A 82 -3.49 18.00 -7.84
CA ILE A 82 -3.02 17.14 -8.94
C ILE A 82 -3.02 15.67 -8.50
N PHE A 83 -2.48 15.36 -7.32
CA PHE A 83 -2.43 14.00 -6.79
C PHE A 83 -3.84 13.40 -6.64
N TYR A 84 -4.78 14.14 -6.05
CA TYR A 84 -6.15 13.68 -5.88
C TYR A 84 -6.86 13.44 -7.22
N LEU A 85 -6.68 14.33 -8.20
CA LEU A 85 -7.28 14.18 -9.52
C LEU A 85 -6.67 13.00 -10.29
N LYS A 86 -5.35 12.78 -10.22
CA LYS A 86 -4.69 11.61 -10.83
C LYS A 86 -5.13 10.28 -10.24
N THR A 87 -5.63 10.26 -9.00
CA THR A 87 -6.06 9.05 -8.29
C THR A 87 -7.57 8.84 -8.38
N LYS A 88 -8.38 9.76 -7.84
CA LYS A 88 -9.86 9.67 -7.82
C LYS A 88 -10.53 10.25 -9.07
N GLY A 89 -9.88 11.19 -9.76
CA GLY A 89 -10.40 11.85 -10.97
C GLY A 89 -10.18 11.08 -12.28
N LYS A 90 -9.64 9.85 -12.25
CA LYS A 90 -9.33 9.06 -13.46
C LYS A 90 -10.53 8.90 -14.40
N SER A 91 -11.72 8.71 -13.85
CA SER A 91 -12.97 8.61 -14.63
C SER A 91 -13.32 9.89 -15.41
N ARG A 92 -12.79 11.04 -14.97
CA ARG A 92 -12.96 12.35 -15.61
C ARG A 92 -11.81 12.71 -16.56
N GLY A 93 -10.93 11.77 -16.87
CA GLY A 93 -9.83 11.98 -17.84
C GLY A 93 -8.51 12.44 -17.22
N TYR A 94 -8.39 12.53 -15.89
CA TYR A 94 -7.12 12.82 -15.20
C TYR A 94 -6.20 11.58 -15.14
N THR A 95 -5.93 10.99 -16.29
CA THR A 95 -5.07 9.82 -16.43
C THR A 95 -3.81 10.24 -17.18
N GLU A 96 -2.65 9.82 -16.69
CA GLU A 96 -1.40 10.05 -17.42
C GLU A 96 -1.34 9.14 -18.66
N ARG A 97 -1.11 9.77 -19.81
CA ARG A 97 -0.84 9.08 -21.06
C ARG A 97 0.63 8.69 -21.09
N LYS A 98 0.90 7.41 -21.33
CA LYS A 98 2.25 6.93 -21.64
C LYS A 98 2.33 6.67 -23.14
N GLU A 99 3.39 7.16 -23.75
CA GLU A 99 3.72 6.87 -25.15
C GLU A 99 4.88 5.87 -25.14
N ILE A 100 4.65 4.70 -25.75
CA ILE A 100 5.69 3.69 -25.92
C ILE A 100 6.20 3.85 -27.35
N VAL A 101 7.46 4.27 -27.48
CA VAL A 101 8.12 4.46 -28.77
C VAL A 101 9.04 3.27 -29.02
N ALA A 102 8.78 2.52 -30.10
CA ALA A 102 9.71 1.53 -30.58
C ALA A 102 10.86 2.19 -31.37
N PRO A 103 12.06 1.57 -31.44
CA PRO A 103 13.23 2.15 -32.11
C PRO A 103 13.02 2.49 -33.60
N ASP A 104 12.03 1.89 -34.25
CA ASP A 104 11.62 2.15 -35.64
C ASP A 104 10.68 3.36 -35.78
N GLY A 105 10.39 4.08 -34.69
CA GLY A 105 9.49 5.24 -34.67
C GLY A 105 8.01 4.86 -34.66
N VAL A 106 7.67 3.57 -34.57
CA VAL A 106 6.29 3.12 -34.42
C VAL A 106 5.86 3.33 -32.98
N GLY A 107 5.06 4.38 -32.75
CA GLY A 107 4.45 4.67 -31.44
C GLY A 107 3.19 3.85 -31.22
N VAL A 108 3.12 3.08 -30.13
CA VAL A 108 1.88 2.45 -29.69
C VAL A 108 1.28 3.28 -28.56
N GLN A 109 0.03 3.71 -28.77
CA GLN A 109 -0.71 4.49 -27.78
C GLN A 109 -1.38 3.55 -26.77
N VAL A 110 -0.87 3.51 -25.54
CA VAL A 110 -1.49 2.74 -24.47
C VAL A 110 -2.14 3.69 -23.47
N THR A 111 -3.47 3.78 -23.50
CA THR A 111 -4.22 4.35 -22.39
C THR A 111 -4.14 3.37 -21.22
N SER A 112 -3.66 3.84 -20.06
CA SER A 112 -3.39 3.00 -18.88
C SER A 112 -4.62 2.37 -18.22
N LYS A 113 -5.81 2.42 -18.85
CA LYS A 113 -6.93 1.55 -18.50
C LYS A 113 -6.72 0.19 -19.16
N ASP A 114 -6.03 -0.66 -18.40
CA ASP A 114 -6.14 -2.12 -18.39
C ASP A 114 -5.46 -2.88 -19.54
N PHE A 115 -4.12 -2.90 -19.54
CA PHE A 115 -3.40 -4.08 -20.09
C PHE A 115 -3.50 -5.21 -19.05
N ASP A 116 -4.64 -5.86 -19.04
CA ASP A 116 -4.94 -6.95 -18.12
C ASP A 116 -4.34 -8.25 -18.65
N VAL A 117 -3.17 -8.62 -18.11
CA VAL A 117 -2.45 -9.85 -18.46
C VAL A 117 -3.31 -11.09 -18.21
N SER A 118 -4.32 -11.02 -17.34
CA SER A 118 -5.24 -12.13 -17.08
C SER A 118 -6.19 -12.42 -18.26
N LYS A 119 -6.40 -11.44 -19.15
CA LYS A 119 -7.27 -11.57 -20.33
C LYS A 119 -6.54 -12.06 -21.59
N LEU A 120 -5.22 -12.23 -21.52
CA LEU A 120 -4.41 -12.73 -22.62
C LEU A 120 -4.52 -14.25 -22.74
N SER A 121 -4.47 -14.74 -23.98
CA SER A 121 -4.40 -16.18 -24.27
C SER A 121 -3.09 -16.79 -23.73
N GLU A 122 -3.04 -18.11 -23.62
CA GLU A 122 -1.82 -18.80 -23.19
C GLU A 122 -0.64 -18.52 -24.15
N GLU A 123 -0.91 -18.43 -25.44
CA GLU A 123 0.08 -18.11 -26.47
C GLU A 123 0.61 -16.68 -26.29
N GLU A 124 -0.28 -15.70 -26.10
CA GLU A 124 0.10 -14.29 -25.89
C GLU A 124 0.94 -14.10 -24.62
N ARG A 125 0.58 -14.81 -23.52
CA ARG A 125 1.35 -14.80 -22.27
C ARG A 125 2.73 -15.40 -22.44
N LYS A 126 2.85 -16.50 -23.19
CA LYS A 126 4.12 -17.17 -23.46
C LYS A 126 5.09 -16.25 -24.23
N VAL A 127 4.56 -15.47 -25.17
CA VAL A 127 5.35 -14.45 -25.89
C VAL A 127 5.86 -13.38 -24.93
N LEU A 128 5.01 -12.85 -24.04
CA LEU A 128 5.41 -11.85 -23.05
C LEU A 128 6.49 -12.38 -22.09
N LEU A 129 6.32 -13.59 -21.58
CA LEU A 129 7.30 -14.24 -20.71
C LEU A 129 8.66 -14.42 -21.40
N GLY A 130 8.64 -14.88 -22.66
CA GLY A 130 9.88 -15.03 -23.44
C GLY A 130 10.61 -13.71 -23.72
N ILE A 131 9.88 -12.60 -23.88
CA ILE A 131 10.48 -11.26 -24.00
C ILE A 131 11.10 -10.83 -22.66
N ALA A 132 10.39 -11.03 -21.55
CA ALA A 132 10.86 -10.66 -20.21
C ALA A 132 12.14 -11.42 -19.82
N GLU A 133 12.19 -12.73 -20.08
CA GLU A 133 13.38 -13.56 -19.83
C GLU A 133 14.60 -13.11 -20.65
N LYS A 134 14.40 -12.72 -21.91
CA LYS A 134 15.49 -12.19 -22.76
C LYS A 134 16.04 -10.87 -22.24
N GLN A 135 15.18 -9.98 -21.77
CA GLN A 135 15.59 -8.69 -21.19
C GLN A 135 16.30 -8.87 -19.84
N ASP A 136 15.82 -9.76 -18.97
CA ASP A 136 16.47 -10.06 -17.68
C ASP A 136 17.87 -10.69 -17.87
N LYS A 137 18.05 -11.54 -18.89
CA LYS A 137 19.38 -12.07 -19.27
C LYS A 137 20.30 -10.97 -19.79
N ALA A 138 19.83 -10.11 -20.70
CA ALA A 138 20.62 -9.02 -21.26
C ALA A 138 21.00 -7.93 -20.23
N ALA A 139 20.23 -7.81 -19.13
CA ALA A 139 20.54 -6.89 -18.04
C ALA A 139 21.51 -7.46 -16.99
N LYS A 140 21.78 -8.79 -17.04
CA LYS A 140 22.67 -9.50 -16.12
C LYS A 140 24.04 -9.82 -16.73
N GLU A 141 24.22 -9.59 -18.02
CA GLU A 141 25.50 -9.59 -18.75
C GLU A 141 26.11 -8.18 -18.74
#